data_AF-A0A6J0TME5-F1
#
_entry.id   AF-A0A6J0TME5-F1
#
_cell.length_a   1.000
_cell.length_b   1.000
_cell.length_c   1.000
_cell.angle_alpha   90.00
_cell.angle_beta   90.00
_cell.angle_gamma   90.00
#
_symmetry.space_group_name_H-M   'P 1'
#
loop_
_entity.id
_entity.type
_entity.pdbx_description
1 polymer ?
#
loop_
_entity_poly.entity_id
_entity_poly.type
_entity_poly.pdbx_seq_one_letter_code
_entity_poly.pdbx_strand_id
1 'polypeptide(L)'
;MQSVEACFFSPFAFSSNRTTNVHLFEINLETEILQMEKDTADITHPFYLTQKCQSLQAMNRHLEAVLKDKRSLRQRLVKPLCQESLPIEAVFHRYAVELLTMAVAFIEKLETHLATVRSIPQIPLTVKNMDSALAKIDLLVSETEELAEQILQWREKQKRIFIDHSQLTLESDSWFRSIR
;
A
#
# COMPACT_ATOMS: atom_id res chain seq x y z
N MET A 1 15.44 16.69 127.54
CA MET A 1 14.14 17.09 126.96
C MET A 1 14.17 16.75 125.48
N GLN A 2 13.11 16.09 125.02
CA GLN A 2 12.68 15.92 123.62
C GLN A 2 13.59 15.09 122.70
N SER A 3 13.07 14.27 121.81
CA SER A 3 11.84 13.49 121.74
C SER A 3 12.16 12.53 120.60
N VAL A 4 12.12 11.23 120.85
CA VAL A 4 12.40 10.23 119.82
C VAL A 4 11.14 10.12 118.96
N GLU A 5 11.06 10.85 117.86
CA GLU A 5 10.05 10.58 116.82
C GLU A 5 10.49 9.34 116.04
N ALA A 6 10.11 8.17 116.55
CA ALA A 6 10.05 6.97 115.75
C ALA A 6 8.94 7.16 114.70
N CYS A 7 9.32 7.56 113.48
CA CYS A 7 8.44 7.52 112.33
C CYS A 7 7.89 6.09 112.16
N PHE A 8 6.63 5.89 112.54
CA PHE A 8 5.88 4.67 112.30
C PHE A 8 5.52 4.62 110.80
N PHE A 9 6.46 4.16 109.98
CA PHE A 9 6.25 3.93 108.56
C PHE A 9 5.22 2.80 108.41
N SER A 10 4.01 3.10 107.91
CA SER A 10 2.94 2.10 107.85
C SER A 10 3.28 1.01 106.82
N PRO A 11 3.25 -0.28 107.18
CA PRO A 11 3.52 -1.39 106.25
C PRO A 11 2.58 -1.38 105.03
N PHE A 12 1.38 -0.80 105.19
CA PHE A 12 0.33 -0.73 104.18
C PHE A 12 0.66 0.22 103.01
N ALA A 13 1.32 1.37 103.26
CA ALA A 13 1.70 2.31 102.20
C ALA A 13 2.83 1.74 101.32
N PHE A 14 3.76 1.01 101.93
CA PHE A 14 4.88 0.39 101.22
C PHE A 14 4.45 -0.86 100.43
N SER A 15 3.53 -1.68 100.98
CA SER A 15 2.95 -2.78 100.22
C SER A 15 2.15 -2.26 99.01
N SER A 16 1.38 -1.18 99.17
CA SER A 16 0.60 -0.56 98.08
C SER A 16 1.50 -0.02 96.95
N ASN A 17 2.59 0.68 97.29
CA ASN A 17 3.54 1.20 96.32
C ASN A 17 4.29 0.07 95.56
N ARG A 18 4.64 -1.03 96.25
CA ARG A 18 5.21 -2.21 95.58
C ARG A 18 4.23 -2.82 94.59
N THR A 19 2.96 -2.99 94.97
CA THR A 19 1.94 -3.56 94.07
C THR A 19 1.69 -2.68 92.85
N THR A 20 1.70 -1.35 92.99
CA THR A 20 1.53 -0.43 91.86
C THR A 20 2.72 -0.45 90.90
N ASN A 21 3.95 -0.58 91.41
CA ASN A 21 5.13 -0.66 90.56
C ASN A 21 5.18 -1.97 89.74
N VAL A 22 4.76 -3.08 90.34
CA VAL A 22 4.66 -4.36 89.63
C VAL A 22 3.65 -4.27 88.49
N HIS A 23 2.47 -3.70 88.76
CA HIS A 23 1.43 -3.51 87.75
C HIS A 23 1.86 -2.55 86.61
N LEU A 24 2.62 -1.50 86.92
CA LEU A 24 3.16 -0.59 85.89
C LEU A 24 4.18 -1.28 84.99
N PHE A 25 5.04 -2.13 85.56
CA PHE A 25 6.00 -2.91 84.78
C PHE A 25 5.30 -3.90 83.85
N GLU A 26 4.23 -4.55 84.32
CA GLU A 26 3.40 -5.45 83.52
C GLU A 26 2.73 -4.73 82.34
N ILE A 27 2.11 -3.57 82.57
CA ILE A 27 1.53 -2.75 81.50
C ILE A 27 2.58 -2.31 80.47
N ASN A 28 3.78 -1.94 80.92
CA ASN A 28 4.86 -1.55 80.00
C ASN A 28 5.30 -2.72 79.12
N LEU A 29 5.42 -3.93 79.69
CA LEU A 29 5.74 -5.13 78.92
C LEU A 29 4.63 -5.46 77.91
N GLU A 30 3.37 -5.36 78.30
CA GLU A 30 2.24 -5.59 77.40
C GLU A 30 2.21 -4.56 76.26
N THR A 31 2.54 -3.30 76.57
CA THR A 31 2.68 -2.24 75.56
C THR A 31 3.81 -2.52 74.58
N GLU A 32 4.95 -3.01 75.06
CA GLU A 32 6.10 -3.38 74.22
C GLU A 32 5.76 -4.57 73.30
N ILE A 33 5.05 -5.58 73.83
CA ILE A 33 4.57 -6.72 73.04
C ILE A 33 3.63 -6.25 71.92
N LEU A 34 2.61 -5.44 72.24
CA LEU A 34 1.67 -4.92 71.25
C LEU A 34 2.36 -4.04 70.19
N GLN A 35 3.37 -3.28 70.60
CA GLN A 35 4.17 -2.47 69.68
C GLN A 35 4.99 -3.36 68.73
N MET A 36 5.62 -4.43 69.23
CA MET A 36 6.32 -5.41 68.39
C MET A 36 5.37 -6.15 67.45
N GLU A 37 4.17 -6.53 67.91
CA GLU A 37 3.16 -7.15 67.05
C GLU A 37 2.73 -6.21 65.92
N LYS A 38 2.52 -4.92 66.23
CA LYS A 38 2.21 -3.91 65.22
C LYS A 38 3.33 -3.72 64.22
N ASP A 39 4.58 -3.61 64.68
CA ASP A 39 5.75 -3.35 63.83
C ASP A 39 6.10 -4.56 62.95
N THR A 40 5.70 -5.76 63.35
CA THR A 40 5.90 -7.00 62.58
C THR A 40 4.65 -7.46 61.82
N ALA A 41 3.50 -6.80 62.00
CA ALA A 41 2.22 -7.23 61.45
C ALA A 41 2.25 -7.37 59.92
N ASP A 42 3.02 -6.56 59.20
CA ASP A 42 3.07 -6.59 57.74
C ASP A 42 3.71 -7.87 57.17
N ILE A 43 4.47 -8.60 58.00
CA ILE A 43 5.13 -9.87 57.66
C ILE A 43 4.63 -11.07 58.48
N THR A 44 3.93 -10.85 59.60
CA THR A 44 3.39 -11.94 60.44
C THR A 44 1.88 -12.09 60.29
N HIS A 45 1.14 -10.99 60.10
CA HIS A 45 -0.31 -11.02 60.17
C HIS A 45 -0.93 -11.51 58.84
N PRO A 46 -1.85 -12.50 58.89
CA PRO A 46 -2.41 -13.13 57.69
C PRO A 46 -3.06 -12.16 56.70
N PHE A 47 -3.65 -11.07 57.17
CA PHE A 47 -4.27 -10.05 56.31
C PHE A 47 -3.25 -9.43 55.33
N TYR A 48 -2.13 -8.90 55.84
CA TYR A 48 -1.11 -8.24 55.00
C TYR A 48 -0.37 -9.25 54.13
N LEU A 49 -0.11 -10.45 54.64
CA LEU A 49 0.48 -11.54 53.86
C LEU A 49 -0.43 -11.96 52.71
N THR A 50 -1.74 -12.13 52.96
CA THR A 50 -2.71 -12.49 51.93
C THR A 50 -2.77 -11.42 50.85
N GLN A 51 -2.79 -10.14 51.25
CA GLN A 51 -2.77 -9.02 50.31
C GLN A 51 -1.50 -9.03 49.43
N LYS A 52 -0.31 -9.17 50.04
CA LYS A 52 0.97 -9.27 49.32
C LYS A 52 0.98 -10.47 48.36
N CYS A 53 0.49 -11.63 48.80
CA CYS A 53 0.36 -12.83 47.97
C CYS A 53 -0.57 -12.62 46.78
N GLN A 54 -1.71 -11.96 46.97
CA GLN A 54 -2.65 -11.65 45.89
C GLN A 54 -2.01 -10.72 44.85
N SER A 55 -1.30 -9.68 45.28
CA SER A 55 -0.57 -8.78 44.39
C SER A 55 0.49 -9.51 43.57
N LEU A 56 1.28 -10.38 44.21
CA LEU A 56 2.28 -11.21 43.51
C LEU A 56 1.63 -12.19 42.53
N GLN A 57 0.52 -12.79 42.91
CA GLN A 57 -0.20 -13.71 42.03
C GLN A 57 -0.80 -12.98 40.81
N ALA A 58 -1.31 -11.76 40.99
CA ALA A 58 -1.78 -10.92 39.90
C ALA A 58 -0.64 -10.55 38.94
N MET A 59 0.52 -10.16 39.47
CA MET A 59 1.73 -9.90 38.67
C MET A 59 2.13 -11.14 37.86
N ASN A 60 2.18 -12.33 38.49
CA ASN A 60 2.54 -13.56 37.80
C ASN A 60 1.57 -13.90 36.66
N ARG A 61 0.26 -13.79 36.88
CA ARG A 61 -0.74 -13.99 35.82
C ARG A 61 -0.54 -13.02 34.66
N HIS A 62 -0.23 -11.76 34.96
CA HIS A 62 0.07 -10.76 33.92
C HIS A 62 1.34 -11.12 33.13
N LEU A 63 2.41 -11.53 33.80
CA LEU A 63 3.65 -11.96 33.14
C LEU A 63 3.42 -13.20 32.25
N GLU A 64 2.64 -14.17 32.71
CA GLU A 64 2.26 -15.35 31.91
C GLU A 64 1.48 -14.94 30.65
N ALA A 65 0.54 -14.01 30.76
CA ALA A 65 -0.20 -13.47 29.62
C ALA A 65 0.73 -12.79 28.61
N VAL A 66 1.63 -11.91 29.08
CA VAL A 66 2.62 -11.24 28.23
C VAL A 66 3.53 -12.23 27.50
N LEU A 67 3.98 -13.29 28.19
CA LEU A 67 4.82 -14.32 27.59
C LEU A 67 4.06 -15.13 26.52
N LYS A 68 2.78 -15.43 26.75
CA LYS A 68 1.91 -16.10 25.79
C LYS A 68 1.72 -15.25 24.53
N ASP A 69 1.46 -13.96 24.70
CA ASP A 69 1.28 -13.02 23.59
C ASP A 69 2.58 -12.83 22.81
N LYS A 70 3.73 -12.70 23.49
CA LYS A 70 5.04 -12.67 22.83
C LYS A 70 5.29 -13.92 21.99
N ARG A 71 4.95 -15.11 22.50
CA ARG A 71 5.08 -16.37 21.75
C ARG A 71 4.15 -16.39 20.53
N SER A 72 2.90 -15.96 20.69
CA SER A 72 1.91 -15.85 19.60
C SER A 72 2.40 -14.89 18.50
N LEU A 73 2.88 -13.70 18.89
CA LEU A 73 3.45 -12.72 17.97
C LEU A 73 4.64 -13.29 17.22
N ARG A 74 5.57 -13.98 17.91
CA ARG A 74 6.70 -14.63 17.25
C ARG A 74 6.24 -15.67 16.24
N GLN A 75 5.24 -16.49 16.56
CA GLN A 75 4.69 -17.48 15.61
C GLN A 75 4.07 -16.81 14.38
N ARG A 76 3.33 -15.71 14.58
CA ARG A 76 2.73 -14.93 13.49
C ARG A 76 3.77 -14.24 12.61
N LEU A 77 4.84 -13.72 13.21
CA LEU A 77 5.93 -13.04 12.49
C LEU A 77 6.86 -14.03 11.78
N VAL A 78 7.07 -15.22 12.33
CA VAL A 78 7.85 -16.30 11.71
C VAL A 78 7.08 -16.95 10.57
N LYS A 79 5.74 -16.91 10.58
CA LYS A 79 4.94 -17.33 9.43
C LYS A 79 5.04 -16.24 8.36
N PRO A 80 5.81 -16.46 7.27
CA PRO A 80 5.92 -15.44 6.24
C PRO A 80 4.52 -15.19 5.67
N LEU A 81 4.08 -13.92 5.69
CA LEU A 81 2.76 -13.49 5.19
C LEU A 81 2.58 -13.84 3.71
N CYS A 82 3.69 -13.96 2.98
CA CYS A 82 3.83 -14.61 1.69
C CYS A 82 5.22 -15.26 1.69
N GLN A 83 5.34 -16.51 1.24
CA GLN A 83 6.63 -17.00 0.76
C GLN A 83 7.00 -16.13 -0.45
N GLU A 84 7.75 -15.05 -0.26
CA GLU A 84 8.25 -14.20 -1.37
C GLU A 84 9.17 -14.99 -2.32
N SER A 85 9.59 -16.18 -1.90
CA SER A 85 10.27 -17.17 -2.71
C SER A 85 9.66 -18.54 -2.43
N LEU A 86 9.43 -19.33 -3.49
CA LEU A 86 9.19 -20.77 -3.31
C LEU A 86 10.31 -21.34 -2.43
N PRO A 87 10.01 -22.27 -1.51
CA PRO A 87 11.04 -22.95 -0.74
C PRO A 87 11.80 -23.88 -1.69
N ILE A 88 12.76 -23.31 -2.41
CA ILE A 88 13.68 -24.04 -3.28
C ILE A 88 14.92 -24.32 -2.44
N GLU A 89 15.38 -25.57 -2.44
CA GLU A 89 16.64 -25.94 -1.82
C GLU A 89 17.80 -25.20 -2.50
N ALA A 90 18.79 -24.74 -1.74
CA ALA A 90 19.87 -23.89 -2.25
C ALA A 90 20.60 -24.50 -3.47
N VAL A 91 20.70 -25.84 -3.53
CA VAL A 91 21.30 -26.56 -4.65
C VAL A 91 20.55 -26.37 -5.97
N PHE A 92 19.24 -26.09 -5.92
CA PHE A 92 18.40 -25.92 -7.10
C PHE A 92 18.21 -24.45 -7.50
N HIS A 93 18.72 -23.49 -6.74
CA HIS A 93 18.54 -22.06 -7.02
C HIS A 93 19.10 -21.66 -8.38
N ARG A 94 20.31 -22.12 -8.73
CA ARG A 94 20.92 -21.83 -10.03
C ARG A 94 20.03 -22.30 -11.19
N TYR A 95 19.54 -23.52 -11.10
CA TYR A 95 18.68 -24.12 -12.14
C TYR A 95 17.32 -23.43 -12.22
N ALA A 96 16.73 -23.06 -11.08
CA ALA A 96 15.47 -22.34 -11.03
C ALA A 96 15.59 -20.95 -11.67
N VAL A 97 16.67 -20.22 -11.37
CA VAL A 97 16.95 -18.92 -11.99
C VAL A 97 17.11 -19.07 -13.50
N GLU A 98 17.95 -20.01 -13.96
CA GLU A 98 18.14 -20.25 -15.40
C GLU A 98 16.83 -20.61 -16.11
N LEU A 99 16.01 -21.49 -15.51
CA LEU A 99 14.71 -21.87 -16.06
C LEU A 99 13.74 -20.69 -16.13
N LEU A 100 13.64 -19.89 -15.06
CA LEU A 100 12.76 -18.73 -15.02
C LEU A 100 13.20 -17.67 -16.04
N THR A 101 14.50 -17.44 -16.20
CA THR A 101 15.03 -16.54 -17.24
C THR A 101 14.65 -17.03 -18.63
N MET A 102 14.81 -18.33 -18.91
CA MET A 102 14.40 -18.91 -20.20
C MET A 102 12.89 -18.80 -20.41
N ALA A 103 12.08 -19.03 -19.38
CA ALA A 103 10.63 -18.93 -19.45
C ALA A 103 10.16 -17.50 -19.77
N VAL A 104 10.76 -16.49 -19.12
CA VAL A 104 10.45 -15.08 -19.40
C VAL A 104 10.81 -14.72 -20.84
N ALA A 105 12.02 -15.05 -21.30
CA ALA A 105 12.44 -14.78 -22.68
C ALA A 105 11.55 -15.50 -23.71
N PHE A 106 11.11 -16.73 -23.40
CA PHE A 106 10.18 -17.45 -24.24
C PHE A 106 8.81 -16.77 -24.31
N ILE A 107 8.26 -16.32 -23.18
CA ILE A 107 6.97 -15.61 -23.11
C ILE A 107 7.03 -14.33 -23.94
N GLU A 108 8.06 -13.50 -23.77
CA GLU A 108 8.25 -12.28 -24.55
C GLU A 108 8.27 -12.58 -26.06
N LYS A 109 9.03 -13.61 -26.47
CA LYS A 109 9.09 -14.02 -27.87
C LYS A 109 7.74 -14.52 -28.37
N LEU A 110 7.02 -15.33 -27.58
CA LEU A 110 5.70 -15.83 -27.94
C LEU A 110 4.68 -14.69 -28.10
N GLU A 111 4.72 -13.69 -27.23
CA GLU A 111 3.86 -12.51 -27.33
C GLU A 111 4.12 -11.73 -28.62
N THR A 112 5.39 -11.54 -29.01
CA THR A 112 5.70 -10.89 -30.29
C THR A 112 5.16 -11.68 -31.48
N HIS A 113 5.30 -13.01 -31.48
CA HIS A 113 4.74 -13.85 -32.53
C HIS A 113 3.20 -13.79 -32.56
N LEU A 114 2.53 -13.82 -31.41
CA LEU A 114 1.08 -13.67 -31.34
C LEU A 114 0.61 -12.31 -31.86
N ALA A 115 1.33 -11.23 -31.55
CA ALA A 115 1.03 -9.90 -32.09
C ALA A 115 1.13 -9.89 -33.62
N THR A 116 2.17 -10.50 -34.20
CA THR A 116 2.30 -10.61 -35.66
C THR A 116 1.14 -11.41 -36.26
N VAL A 117 0.78 -12.57 -35.69
CA VAL A 117 -0.33 -13.39 -36.19
C VAL A 117 -1.67 -12.64 -36.12
N ARG A 118 -1.92 -11.87 -35.05
CA ARG A 118 -3.11 -11.04 -34.92
C ARG A 118 -3.18 -9.89 -35.93
N SER A 119 -2.04 -9.42 -36.44
CA SER A 119 -2.00 -8.37 -37.48
C SER A 119 -2.31 -8.89 -38.88
N ILE A 120 -2.10 -10.19 -39.17
CA ILE A 120 -2.30 -10.78 -40.50
C ILE A 120 -3.75 -10.60 -41.02
N PRO A 121 -4.82 -10.86 -40.24
CA PRO A 121 -6.20 -10.65 -40.70
C PRO A 121 -6.55 -9.19 -41.01
N GLN A 122 -5.78 -8.22 -40.49
CA GLN A 122 -5.98 -6.80 -40.80
C GLN A 122 -5.42 -6.43 -42.17
N ILE A 123 -4.45 -7.20 -42.70
CA ILE A 123 -3.81 -6.92 -43.99
C ILE A 123 -4.84 -7.00 -45.14
N PRO A 124 -5.66 -8.06 -45.30
CA PRO A 124 -6.69 -8.09 -46.33
C PRO A 124 -7.69 -6.93 -46.26
N LEU A 125 -8.05 -6.49 -45.05
CA LEU A 125 -8.94 -5.34 -44.85
C LEU A 125 -8.29 -4.05 -45.34
N THR A 126 -7.02 -3.83 -44.99
CA THR A 126 -6.27 -2.66 -45.46
C THR A 126 -6.08 -2.66 -46.98
N VAL A 127 -5.79 -3.81 -47.58
CA VAL A 127 -5.65 -3.98 -49.03
C VAL A 127 -6.97 -3.66 -49.73
N LYS A 128 -8.11 -4.19 -49.25
CA LYS A 128 -9.43 -3.88 -49.83
C LYS A 128 -9.76 -2.38 -49.77
N ASN A 129 -9.37 -1.70 -48.69
CA ASN A 129 -9.54 -0.25 -48.58
C ASN A 129 -8.66 0.50 -49.59
N MET A 130 -7.43 0.03 -49.83
CA MET A 130 -6.56 0.57 -50.87
C MET A 130 -7.13 0.34 -52.27
N ASP A 131 -7.65 -0.86 -52.56
CA ASP A 131 -8.28 -1.16 -53.86
C ASP A 131 -9.48 -0.24 -54.12
N SER A 132 -10.29 0.01 -53.09
CA SER A 132 -11.40 0.96 -53.15
C SER A 132 -10.94 2.40 -53.40
N ALA A 133 -9.82 2.81 -52.78
CA ALA A 133 -9.23 4.13 -53.02
C ALA A 133 -8.65 4.25 -54.43
N LEU A 134 -8.00 3.20 -54.92
CA LEU A 134 -7.42 3.15 -56.27
C LEU A 134 -8.52 3.24 -57.34
N ALA A 135 -9.61 2.49 -57.20
CA ALA A 135 -10.75 2.58 -58.12
C ALA A 135 -11.38 3.99 -58.18
N LYS A 136 -11.39 4.71 -57.05
CA LYS A 136 -11.86 6.12 -57.02
C LYS A 136 -10.89 7.05 -57.73
N ILE A 137 -9.59 6.82 -57.60
CA ILE A 137 -8.57 7.60 -58.30
C ILE A 137 -8.68 7.35 -59.81
N ASP A 138 -8.84 6.11 -60.25
CA ASP A 138 -9.00 5.77 -61.67
C ASP A 138 -10.23 6.43 -62.30
N LEU A 139 -11.35 6.46 -61.55
CA LEU A 139 -12.56 7.19 -61.98
C LEU A 139 -12.28 8.69 -62.15
N LEU A 140 -11.66 9.32 -61.15
CA LEU A 140 -11.31 10.74 -61.20
C LEU A 140 -10.34 11.05 -62.35
N VAL A 141 -9.36 10.18 -62.60
CA VAL A 141 -8.45 10.32 -63.74
C VAL A 141 -9.24 10.31 -65.05
N SER A 142 -10.15 9.34 -65.22
CA SER A 142 -10.99 9.23 -66.41
C SER A 142 -11.87 10.48 -66.61
N GLU A 143 -12.49 10.98 -65.54
CA GLU A 143 -13.29 12.22 -65.57
C GLU A 143 -12.42 13.43 -65.94
N THR A 144 -11.19 13.52 -65.42
CA THR A 144 -10.27 14.61 -65.76
C THR A 144 -9.77 14.54 -67.20
N GLU A 145 -9.55 13.34 -67.74
CA GLU A 145 -9.20 13.13 -69.15
C GLU A 145 -10.35 13.54 -70.07
N GLU A 146 -11.58 13.16 -69.74
CA GLU A 146 -12.76 13.58 -70.51
C GLU A 146 -12.92 15.11 -70.50
N LEU A 147 -12.79 15.75 -69.33
CA LEU A 147 -12.83 17.21 -69.22
C LEU A 147 -11.72 17.88 -70.04
N ALA A 148 -10.51 17.32 -70.04
CA ALA A 148 -9.40 17.84 -70.85
C ALA A 148 -9.72 17.76 -72.35
N GLU A 149 -10.27 16.65 -72.81
CA GLU A 149 -10.69 16.46 -74.21
C GLU A 149 -11.80 17.44 -74.59
N GLN A 150 -12.80 17.64 -73.73
CA GLN A 150 -13.85 18.64 -73.94
C GLN A 150 -13.26 20.05 -74.07
N ILE A 151 -12.29 20.43 -73.23
CA ILE A 151 -11.59 21.72 -73.32
C ILE A 151 -10.86 21.87 -74.66
N LEU A 152 -10.17 20.82 -75.13
CA LEU A 152 -9.47 20.85 -76.42
C LEU A 152 -10.45 21.03 -77.59
N GLN A 153 -11.56 20.30 -77.60
CA GLN A 153 -12.60 20.43 -78.62
C GLN A 153 -13.23 21.84 -78.60
N TRP A 154 -13.49 22.39 -77.42
CA TRP A 154 -13.98 23.76 -77.26
C TRP A 154 -13.01 24.80 -77.83
N ARG A 155 -11.70 24.66 -77.54
CA ARG A 155 -10.66 25.54 -78.08
C ARG A 155 -10.57 25.46 -79.60
N GLU A 156 -10.70 24.26 -80.17
CA GLU A 156 -10.66 24.06 -81.62
C GLU A 156 -11.88 24.69 -82.32
N LYS A 157 -13.07 24.55 -81.72
CA LYS A 157 -14.27 25.26 -82.21
C LYS A 157 -14.08 26.77 -82.19
N GLN A 158 -13.52 27.32 -81.11
CA GLN A 158 -13.24 28.75 -81.03
C GLN A 158 -12.25 29.23 -82.10
N LYS A 159 -11.17 28.47 -82.36
CA LYS A 159 -10.23 28.79 -83.44
C LYS A 159 -10.89 28.80 -84.82
N ARG A 160 -11.74 27.81 -85.12
CA ARG A 160 -12.47 27.76 -86.39
C ARG A 160 -13.40 28.96 -86.57
N ILE A 161 -14.20 29.28 -85.55
CA ILE A 161 -15.09 30.46 -85.57
C ILE A 161 -14.28 31.74 -85.81
N PHE A 162 -13.11 31.88 -85.18
CA PHE A 162 -12.24 33.03 -85.38
C PHE A 162 -11.67 33.10 -86.81
N ILE A 163 -11.23 31.97 -87.37
CA ILE A 163 -10.72 31.89 -88.75
C ILE A 163 -11.83 32.23 -89.74
N ASP A 164 -13.02 31.63 -89.60
CA ASP A 164 -14.17 31.88 -90.48
C ASP A 164 -14.57 33.36 -90.45
N HIS A 165 -14.60 33.98 -89.26
CA HIS A 165 -14.83 35.42 -89.14
C HIS A 165 -13.74 36.26 -89.83
N SER A 166 -12.46 35.89 -89.71
CA SER A 166 -11.36 36.60 -90.35
C SER A 166 -11.38 36.46 -91.89
N GLN A 167 -11.79 35.31 -92.42
CA GLN A 167 -11.95 35.07 -93.86
C GLN A 167 -13.14 35.85 -94.44
N LEU A 168 -14.28 35.88 -93.74
CA LEU A 168 -15.45 36.69 -94.11
C LEU A 168 -15.11 38.19 -94.14
N THR A 169 -14.27 38.68 -93.23
CA THR A 169 -13.80 40.07 -93.28
C THR A 169 -12.82 40.34 -94.44
N LEU A 170 -11.94 39.39 -94.77
CA LEU A 170 -11.01 39.51 -95.89
C LEU A 170 -11.70 39.43 -97.26
N GLU A 171 -12.72 38.58 -97.40
CA GLU A 171 -13.55 38.50 -98.61
C GLU A 171 -14.43 39.75 -98.78
N SER A 172 -15.01 40.27 -97.68
CA SER A 172 -15.70 41.55 -97.66
C SER A 172 -14.76 42.68 -98.12
N ASP A 173 -13.57 42.79 -97.54
CA ASP A 173 -12.59 43.83 -97.89
C ASP A 173 -12.04 43.68 -99.32
N SER A 174 -11.90 42.45 -99.83
CA SER A 174 -11.55 42.14 -101.22
C SER A 174 -12.65 42.55 -102.19
N TRP A 175 -13.92 42.29 -101.85
CA TRP A 175 -15.08 42.72 -102.64
C TRP A 175 -15.17 44.26 -102.69
N PHE A 176 -14.91 44.95 -101.57
CA PHE A 176 -14.83 46.42 -101.55
C PHE A 176 -13.66 46.98 -102.38
N ARG A 177 -12.52 46.28 -102.46
CA ARG A 177 -11.39 46.69 -103.32
C ARG A 177 -11.62 46.45 -104.81
N SER A 178 -12.44 45.46 -105.18
CA SER A 178 -12.69 45.11 -106.59
C SER A 178 -13.79 45.96 -107.26
N ILE A 179 -14.43 46.86 -106.51
CA ILE A 179 -15.50 47.77 -106.96
C ILE A 179 -15.00 49.22 -107.19
N ARG A 180 -13.74 49.53 -106.87
CA ARG A 180 -13.09 50.80 -107.19
C ARG A 180 -12.17 50.66 -108.40
#